data_AF-A0A0N5ASA5-F1
#
_entry.id   AF-A0A0N5ASA5-F1
#
_cell.length_a   1.000
_cell.length_b   1.000
_cell.length_c   1.000
_cell.angle_alpha   90.00
_cell.angle_beta   90.00
_cell.angle_gamma   90.00
#
_symmetry.space_group_name_H-M   'P 1'
#
loop_
_entity.id
_entity.type
_entity.pdbx_description
1 polymer ?
#
loop_
_entity_poly.entity_id
_entity_poly.type
_entity_poly.pdbx_seq_one_letter_code
_entity_poly.pdbx_strand_id
1 'polypeptide(L)'
;MLWFFVSFAERISKISADITKWQTTLPAVTDQTETCFYDSLTKGRETDFGSYFESFLHDIPLDDNELRTYAQLLHHQKIVFEKLVQHLSIKESTSLSTILDVTIAFVRDLREDFKPYLWDVLEAVTNIIESHAQDAEILEVSFRALAIFFKLHWRTIVKELRRTFIRFQNLFSSSYGYIRRFISEAFAFLLRKSSIIGKVVLFMNETAEKVACLFHILTLSENIKLADGISELYFNALKGVMHQFHSSAPEVRQYF
;
A
#
# COMPACT_ATOMS: atom_id res chain seq x y z
N MET A 1 -4.44 29.23 19.59
CA MET A 1 -4.69 28.15 18.60
C MET A 1 -5.38 27.03 19.36
N LEU A 2 -6.68 26.83 19.15
CA LEU A 2 -7.46 25.80 19.85
C LEU A 2 -7.28 24.48 19.10
N TRP A 3 -6.68 23.48 19.74
CA TRP A 3 -6.58 22.13 19.20
C TRP A 3 -7.96 21.47 19.32
N PHE A 4 -8.66 21.30 18.20
CA PHE A 4 -9.89 20.50 18.17
C PHE A 4 -9.52 19.02 18.11
N PHE A 5 -10.08 18.23 19.03
CA PHE A 5 -9.98 16.77 18.97
C PHE A 5 -10.64 16.26 17.69
N VAL A 6 -9.89 15.55 16.86
CA VAL A 6 -10.42 14.86 15.66
C VAL A 6 -10.54 13.39 16.03
N SER A 7 -11.75 12.84 15.94
CA SER A 7 -11.98 11.44 16.27
C SER A 7 -11.32 10.49 15.26
N PHE A 8 -11.09 9.23 15.66
CA PHE A 8 -10.61 8.18 14.76
C PHE A 8 -11.47 8.08 13.48
N ALA A 9 -12.80 8.08 13.64
CA ALA A 9 -13.73 8.00 12.51
C ALA A 9 -13.60 9.18 11.55
N GLU A 10 -13.36 10.39 12.06
CA GLU A 10 -13.14 11.59 11.24
C GLU A 10 -11.77 11.57 10.53
N ARG A 11 -10.72 11.05 11.17
CA ARG A 11 -9.42 10.85 10.51
C ARG A 11 -9.56 9.85 9.37
N ILE A 12 -10.13 8.69 9.67
CA ILE A 12 -10.32 7.59 8.72
C ILE A 12 -11.23 8.00 7.54
N SER A 13 -12.27 8.80 7.77
CA SER A 13 -13.14 9.24 6.67
C SER A 13 -12.45 10.17 5.67
N LYS A 14 -11.41 10.90 6.11
CA LYS A 14 -10.62 11.84 5.28
C LYS A 14 -9.51 11.16 4.49
N ILE A 15 -8.96 10.05 5.00
CA ILE A 15 -8.00 9.26 4.25
C ILE A 15 -8.72 8.75 2.99
N SER A 16 -8.07 8.83 1.85
CA SER A 16 -8.57 8.30 0.57
C SER A 16 -7.45 7.50 -0.09
N ALA A 17 -7.75 6.28 -0.51
CA ALA A 17 -6.79 5.45 -1.24
C ALA A 17 -6.86 5.69 -2.76
N ASP A 18 -7.50 6.78 -3.19
CA ASP A 18 -7.51 7.21 -4.59
C ASP A 18 -6.08 7.55 -5.04
N ILE A 19 -5.48 6.59 -5.72
CA ILE A 19 -4.14 6.62 -6.29
C ILE A 19 -3.89 7.85 -7.18
N THR A 20 -4.95 8.44 -7.77
CA THR A 20 -4.81 9.63 -8.62
C THR A 20 -4.51 10.90 -7.83
N LYS A 21 -4.93 10.98 -6.57
CA LYS A 21 -4.69 12.14 -5.69
C LYS A 21 -3.25 12.22 -5.17
N TRP A 22 -2.58 11.07 -5.09
CA TRP A 22 -1.22 11.00 -4.54
C TRP A 22 -0.20 11.44 -5.59
N GLN A 23 0.50 12.54 -5.31
CA GLN A 23 1.62 12.98 -6.14
C GLN A 23 2.73 11.93 -6.13
N THR A 24 3.09 11.46 -7.31
CA THR A 24 4.23 10.55 -7.55
C THR A 24 5.16 11.13 -8.59
N THR A 25 5.16 12.46 -8.76
CA THR A 25 6.13 13.13 -9.63
C THR A 25 7.50 12.84 -9.07
N LEU A 26 8.27 12.03 -9.79
CA LEU A 26 9.64 11.72 -9.44
C LEU A 26 10.50 12.87 -9.99
N PRO A 27 11.45 13.42 -9.19
CA PRO A 27 12.50 14.28 -9.74
C PRO A 27 13.21 13.56 -10.89
N ALA A 28 13.73 14.31 -11.85
CA ALA A 28 14.68 13.72 -12.79
C ALA A 28 15.89 13.25 -11.97
N VAL A 29 16.03 11.94 -11.79
CA VAL A 29 17.16 11.36 -11.05
C VAL A 29 18.38 11.52 -11.95
N THR A 30 19.34 12.29 -11.47
CA THR A 30 20.71 12.28 -11.98
C THR A 30 21.58 11.62 -10.91
N ASP A 31 22.68 10.97 -11.29
CA ASP A 31 23.54 10.28 -10.31
C ASP A 31 24.16 11.23 -9.25
N GLN A 32 24.08 12.55 -9.46
CA GLN A 32 24.62 13.58 -8.59
C GLN A 32 23.55 14.25 -7.69
N THR A 33 22.26 13.93 -7.87
CA THR A 33 21.19 14.50 -7.03
C THR A 33 21.00 13.70 -5.75
N GLU A 34 20.67 14.42 -4.68
CA GLU A 34 20.26 13.86 -3.40
C GLU A 34 18.97 13.04 -3.58
N THR A 35 18.91 11.86 -2.97
CA THR A 35 17.79 10.94 -3.10
C THR A 35 16.64 11.33 -2.19
N CYS A 36 15.40 11.03 -2.60
CA CYS A 36 14.23 11.19 -1.72
C CYS A 36 14.39 10.36 -0.44
N PHE A 37 15.05 9.21 -0.53
CA PHE A 37 15.39 8.35 0.60
C PHE A 37 16.25 9.08 1.63
N TYR A 38 17.35 9.70 1.18
CA TYR A 38 18.22 10.46 2.08
C TYR A 38 17.52 11.67 2.69
N ASP A 39 16.69 12.38 1.92
CA ASP A 39 15.84 13.47 2.43
C ASP A 39 14.88 12.96 3.52
N SER A 40 14.28 11.79 3.31
CA SER A 40 13.37 11.17 4.27
C SER A 40 14.09 10.72 5.54
N LEU A 41 15.33 10.23 5.45
CA LEU A 41 16.16 9.92 6.62
C LEU A 41 16.49 11.18 7.42
N THR A 42 16.87 12.26 6.73
CA THR A 42 17.20 13.55 7.34
C THR A 42 16.00 14.14 8.06
N LYS A 43 14.83 14.16 7.40
CA LYS A 43 13.58 14.56 8.03
C LYS A 43 13.24 13.68 9.23
N GLY A 44 13.39 12.36 9.09
CA GLY A 44 13.18 11.42 10.19
C GLY A 44 14.01 11.76 11.41
N ARG A 45 15.29 12.13 11.24
CA ARG A 45 16.19 12.53 12.34
C ARG A 45 15.72 13.81 13.06
N GLU A 46 14.97 14.66 12.38
CA GLU A 46 14.43 15.90 12.94
C GLU A 46 13.08 15.68 13.64
N THR A 47 12.34 14.63 13.30
CA THR A 47 10.95 14.43 13.75
C THR A 47 10.73 13.20 14.61
N ASP A 48 11.56 12.16 14.49
CA ASP A 48 11.46 10.89 15.21
C ASP A 48 12.67 10.71 16.13
N PHE A 49 12.46 10.94 17.42
CA PHE A 49 13.45 10.77 18.48
C PHE A 49 13.31 9.40 19.18
N GLY A 50 12.62 8.44 18.55
CA GLY A 50 12.41 7.11 19.07
C GLY A 50 13.63 6.21 18.88
N SER A 51 13.88 5.34 19.87
CA SER A 51 15.01 4.40 19.81
C SER A 51 14.91 3.38 18.67
N TYR A 52 13.70 3.11 18.15
CA TYR A 52 13.52 2.24 16.99
C TYR A 52 14.04 2.89 15.71
N PHE A 53 13.80 4.19 15.49
CA PHE A 53 14.37 4.89 14.35
C PHE A 53 15.88 5.04 14.46
N GLU A 54 16.41 5.37 15.65
CA GLU A 54 17.86 5.40 15.89
C GLU A 54 18.50 4.03 15.60
N SER A 55 17.89 2.94 16.07
CA SER A 55 18.33 1.58 15.79
C SER A 55 18.35 1.27 14.29
N PHE A 56 17.31 1.69 13.55
CA PHE A 56 17.28 1.55 12.09
C PHE A 56 18.42 2.30 11.42
N LEU A 57 18.69 3.54 11.83
CA LEU A 57 19.78 4.34 11.28
C LEU A 57 21.16 3.71 11.51
N HIS A 58 21.36 3.04 12.65
CA HIS A 58 22.57 2.28 12.95
C HIS A 58 22.72 0.98 12.15
N ASP A 59 21.61 0.43 11.66
CA ASP A 59 21.56 -0.84 10.95
C ASP A 59 21.85 -0.71 9.44
N ILE A 60 21.76 0.51 8.89
CA ILE A 60 22.00 0.81 7.47
C ILE A 60 23.36 1.49 7.27
N PRO A 61 24.00 1.35 6.09
CA PRO A 61 25.31 1.96 5.81
C PRO A 61 25.19 3.47 5.57
N LEU A 62 24.90 4.22 6.63
CA LEU A 62 24.69 5.67 6.57
C LEU A 62 25.96 6.47 6.91
N ASP A 63 26.99 5.79 7.41
CA ASP A 63 28.32 6.36 7.63
C ASP A 63 28.88 6.91 6.30
N ASP A 64 29.69 7.97 6.39
CA ASP A 64 30.35 8.63 5.24
C ASP A 64 29.44 9.10 4.09
N ASN A 65 28.13 9.27 4.33
CA ASN A 65 27.13 9.65 3.32
C ASN A 65 27.00 8.63 2.16
N GLU A 66 27.19 7.34 2.43
CA GLU A 66 27.07 6.25 1.45
C GLU A 66 25.63 5.97 0.96
N LEU A 67 24.64 6.79 1.31
CA LEU A 67 23.25 6.65 0.84
C LEU A 67 22.68 7.94 0.24
N ARG A 68 23.54 8.94 0.00
CA ARG A 68 23.11 10.27 -0.41
C ARG A 68 22.64 10.31 -1.86
N THR A 69 23.38 9.67 -2.76
CA THR A 69 23.10 9.63 -4.20
C THR A 69 22.44 8.32 -4.62
N TYR A 70 21.77 8.33 -5.78
CA TYR A 70 21.12 7.14 -6.32
C TYR A 70 22.09 6.00 -6.58
N ALA A 71 23.30 6.28 -7.11
CA ALA A 71 24.30 5.25 -7.37
C ALA A 71 24.74 4.51 -6.09
N GLN A 72 24.91 5.26 -4.99
CA GLN A 72 25.28 4.65 -3.71
C GLN A 72 24.08 3.89 -3.10
N LEU A 73 22.87 4.45 -3.16
CA LEU A 73 21.66 3.76 -2.73
C LEU A 73 21.45 2.44 -3.49
N LEU A 74 21.67 2.44 -4.81
CA LEU A 74 21.57 1.24 -5.65
C LEU A 74 22.63 0.21 -5.29
N HIS A 75 23.86 0.64 -4.94
CA HIS A 75 24.92 -0.26 -4.48
C HIS A 75 24.53 -1.00 -3.20
N HIS A 76 23.89 -0.31 -2.24
CA HIS A 76 23.50 -0.86 -0.95
C HIS A 76 22.05 -1.34 -0.87
N GLN A 77 21.30 -1.32 -1.98
CA GLN A 77 19.84 -1.52 -1.99
C GLN A 77 19.38 -2.78 -1.26
N LYS A 78 20.14 -3.87 -1.37
CA LYS A 78 19.79 -5.14 -0.74
C LYS A 78 19.83 -5.04 0.79
N ILE A 79 20.92 -4.47 1.33
CA ILE A 79 21.10 -4.30 2.78
C ILE A 79 20.04 -3.35 3.32
N VAL A 80 19.84 -2.21 2.64
CA VAL A 80 18.81 -1.23 3.04
C VAL A 80 17.42 -1.85 3.05
N PHE A 81 17.06 -2.60 2.01
CA PHE A 81 15.78 -3.31 1.94
C PHE A 81 15.61 -4.32 3.07
N GLU A 82 16.61 -5.17 3.33
CA GLU A 82 16.56 -6.17 4.40
C GLU A 82 16.32 -5.51 5.76
N LYS A 83 16.99 -4.39 6.04
CA LYS A 83 16.80 -3.61 7.27
C LYS A 83 15.46 -2.91 7.34
N LEU A 84 14.97 -2.35 6.24
CA LEU A 84 13.61 -1.79 6.20
C LEU A 84 12.57 -2.84 6.56
N VAL A 85 12.61 -4.02 5.95
CA VAL A 85 11.65 -5.11 6.24
C VAL A 85 11.79 -5.61 7.67
N GLN A 86 13.02 -5.73 8.17
CA GLN A 86 13.28 -6.10 9.57
C GLN A 86 12.61 -5.11 10.53
N HIS A 87 12.81 -3.80 10.34
CA HIS A 87 12.28 -2.76 11.22
C HIS A 87 10.76 -2.55 11.07
N LEU A 88 10.21 -2.72 9.87
CA LEU A 88 8.75 -2.76 9.62
C LEU A 88 8.05 -3.92 10.34
N SER A 89 8.78 -5.00 10.63
CA SER A 89 8.23 -6.20 11.27
C SER A 89 8.21 -6.12 12.81
N ILE A 90 8.78 -5.07 13.40
CA ILE A 90 8.80 -4.87 14.86
C ILE A 90 7.44 -4.33 15.30
N LYS A 91 6.64 -5.16 15.98
CA LYS A 91 5.24 -4.85 16.34
C LYS A 91 5.12 -3.69 17.32
N GLU A 92 6.06 -3.56 18.25
CA GLU A 92 6.06 -2.54 19.30
C GLU A 92 6.79 -1.26 18.88
N SER A 93 7.14 -1.12 17.59
CA SER A 93 7.90 0.01 17.09
C SER A 93 7.10 1.31 17.17
N THR A 94 7.59 2.26 17.96
CA THR A 94 7.03 3.63 18.01
C THR A 94 7.42 4.48 16.81
N SER A 95 8.31 3.98 15.95
CA SER A 95 8.84 4.70 14.78
C SER A 95 8.27 4.15 13.46
N LEU A 96 7.23 3.31 13.52
CA LEU A 96 6.69 2.61 12.35
C LEU A 96 6.20 3.57 11.25
N SER A 97 5.59 4.71 11.63
CA SER A 97 5.18 5.77 10.71
C SER A 97 6.37 6.33 9.91
N THR A 98 7.47 6.65 10.60
CA THR A 98 8.71 7.16 10.01
C THR A 98 9.39 6.13 9.12
N ILE A 99 9.46 4.87 9.56
CA ILE A 99 10.05 3.77 8.76
C ILE A 99 9.22 3.53 7.49
N LEU A 100 7.89 3.61 7.55
CA LEU A 100 7.04 3.55 6.36
C LEU A 100 7.31 4.72 5.40
N ASP A 101 7.49 5.94 5.91
CA ASP A 101 7.85 7.10 5.08
C ASP A 101 9.19 6.94 4.37
N VAL A 102 10.20 6.47 5.09
CA VAL A 102 11.51 6.14 4.54
C VAL A 102 11.38 5.02 3.50
N THR A 103 10.55 4.00 3.75
CA THR A 103 10.26 2.93 2.78
C THR A 103 9.62 3.50 1.51
N ILE A 104 8.66 4.41 1.64
CA ILE A 104 8.03 5.08 0.49
C ILE A 104 9.07 5.78 -0.37
N ALA A 105 10.00 6.49 0.26
CA ALA A 105 11.09 7.19 -0.42
C ALA A 105 12.05 6.21 -1.11
N PHE A 106 12.44 5.14 -0.44
CA PHE A 106 13.28 4.07 -0.99
C PHE A 106 12.69 3.48 -2.30
N VAL A 107 11.40 3.14 -2.28
CA VAL A 107 10.72 2.60 -3.46
C VAL A 107 10.66 3.60 -4.61
N ARG A 108 10.44 4.89 -4.29
CA ARG A 108 10.38 5.97 -5.29
C ARG A 108 11.71 6.15 -6.02
N ASP A 109 12.82 6.09 -5.30
CA ASP A 109 14.15 6.26 -5.89
C ASP A 109 14.58 5.06 -6.73
N LEU A 110 14.35 3.83 -6.25
CA LEU A 110 14.79 2.62 -6.96
C LEU A 110 14.00 2.30 -8.23
N ARG A 111 12.75 2.76 -8.35
CA ARG A 111 11.94 2.59 -9.59
C ARG A 111 11.94 1.12 -10.08
N GLU A 112 12.40 0.85 -11.30
CA GLU A 112 12.40 -0.51 -11.86
C GLU A 112 13.36 -1.46 -11.13
N ASP A 113 14.43 -0.95 -10.50
CA ASP A 113 15.37 -1.74 -9.70
C ASP A 113 14.73 -2.28 -8.42
N PHE A 114 13.60 -1.71 -7.99
CA PHE A 114 12.85 -2.18 -6.83
C PHE A 114 12.08 -3.49 -7.10
N LYS A 115 11.95 -3.91 -8.36
CA LYS A 115 11.13 -5.06 -8.75
C LYS A 115 11.40 -6.35 -7.94
N PRO A 116 12.65 -6.73 -7.60
CA PRO A 116 12.92 -7.93 -6.80
C PRO A 116 12.31 -7.90 -5.39
N TYR A 117 12.10 -6.70 -4.83
CA TYR A 117 11.69 -6.45 -3.45
C TYR A 117 10.19 -6.19 -3.28
N LEU A 118 9.48 -6.04 -4.41
CA LEU A 118 8.11 -5.53 -4.44
C LEU A 118 7.14 -6.34 -3.58
N TRP A 119 7.15 -7.67 -3.70
CA TRP A 119 6.17 -8.51 -3.02
C TRP A 119 6.39 -8.56 -1.52
N ASP A 120 7.65 -8.56 -1.08
CA ASP A 120 8.01 -8.60 0.33
C ASP A 120 7.61 -7.31 1.05
N VAL A 121 7.81 -6.14 0.41
CA VAL A 121 7.34 -4.86 0.98
C VAL A 121 5.81 -4.79 1.01
N LEU A 122 5.12 -5.25 -0.05
CA LEU A 122 3.65 -5.29 -0.05
C LEU A 122 3.10 -6.20 1.06
N GLU A 123 3.79 -7.31 1.34
CA GLU A 123 3.44 -8.22 2.44
C GLU A 123 3.69 -7.56 3.79
N ALA A 124 4.84 -6.93 4.00
CA ALA A 124 5.13 -6.19 5.24
C ALA A 124 4.08 -5.11 5.53
N VAL A 125 3.70 -4.32 4.53
CA VAL A 125 2.68 -3.25 4.67
C VAL A 125 1.29 -3.84 4.94
N THR A 126 0.94 -4.95 4.29
CA THR A 126 -0.33 -5.67 4.56
C THR A 126 -0.40 -6.14 6.02
N ASN A 127 0.68 -6.76 6.51
CA ASN A 127 0.78 -7.21 7.90
C ASN A 127 0.66 -6.05 8.90
N ILE A 128 1.23 -4.89 8.59
CA ILE A 128 1.09 -3.68 9.41
C ILE A 128 -0.36 -3.23 9.48
N ILE A 129 -1.06 -3.16 8.33
CA ILE A 129 -2.48 -2.76 8.27
C ILE A 129 -3.35 -3.71 9.10
N GLU A 130 -3.10 -5.01 9.03
CA GLU A 130 -3.86 -6.00 9.82
C GLU A 130 -3.61 -5.87 11.31
N SER A 131 -2.34 -5.70 11.72
CA SER A 131 -1.95 -5.62 13.13
C SER A 131 -2.27 -4.29 13.79
N HIS A 132 -2.37 -3.20 13.02
CA HIS A 132 -2.59 -1.84 13.51
C HIS A 132 -3.93 -1.27 13.04
N ALA A 133 -4.94 -2.12 12.85
CA ALA A 133 -6.24 -1.73 12.31
C ALA A 133 -6.94 -0.58 13.09
N GLN A 134 -6.60 -0.36 14.35
CA GLN A 134 -7.19 0.69 15.18
C GLN A 134 -6.31 1.94 15.34
N ASP A 135 -5.15 1.98 14.69
CA ASP A 135 -4.25 3.13 14.70
C ASP A 135 -4.42 3.94 13.42
N ALA A 136 -5.09 5.10 13.53
CA ALA A 136 -5.38 5.94 12.36
C ALA A 136 -4.12 6.50 11.69
N GLU A 137 -3.05 6.74 12.45
CA GLU A 137 -1.81 7.30 11.91
C GLU A 137 -1.05 6.26 11.11
N ILE A 138 -0.87 5.08 11.69
CA ILE A 138 -0.22 3.96 11.01
C ILE A 138 -1.02 3.55 9.77
N LEU A 139 -2.35 3.49 9.87
CA LEU A 139 -3.19 3.19 8.70
C LEU A 139 -3.07 4.25 7.61
N GLU A 140 -3.06 5.54 7.94
CA GLU A 140 -2.91 6.61 6.97
C GLU A 140 -1.63 6.46 6.15
N VAL A 141 -0.50 6.26 6.84
CA VAL A 141 0.79 6.10 6.18
C VAL A 141 0.88 4.77 5.41
N SER A 142 0.32 3.68 5.96
CA SER A 142 0.31 2.36 5.30
C SER A 142 -0.53 2.34 4.02
N PHE A 143 -1.72 2.94 4.04
CA PHE A 143 -2.55 3.05 2.83
C PHE A 143 -1.93 3.98 1.80
N ARG A 144 -1.29 5.08 2.24
CA ARG A 144 -0.49 5.93 1.36
C ARG A 144 0.66 5.14 0.73
N ALA A 145 1.36 4.30 1.49
CA ALA A 145 2.40 3.42 0.97
C ALA A 145 1.86 2.48 -0.11
N LEU A 146 0.78 1.73 0.18
CA LEU A 146 0.13 0.85 -0.80
C LEU A 146 -0.28 1.59 -2.07
N ALA A 147 -0.91 2.76 -1.94
CA ALA A 147 -1.35 3.56 -3.08
C ALA A 147 -0.16 3.98 -3.96
N ILE A 148 0.95 4.41 -3.36
CA ILE A 148 2.18 4.77 -4.07
C ILE A 148 2.79 3.54 -4.75
N PHE A 149 2.93 2.42 -4.04
CA PHE A 149 3.54 1.20 -4.57
C PHE A 149 2.73 0.63 -5.73
N PHE A 150 1.40 0.60 -5.60
CA PHE A 150 0.49 0.23 -6.69
C PHE A 150 0.65 1.16 -7.89
N LYS A 151 0.77 2.47 -7.68
CA LYS A 151 0.95 3.43 -8.77
C LYS A 151 2.28 3.26 -9.49
N LEU A 152 3.37 3.06 -8.77
CA LEU A 152 4.71 2.95 -9.34
C LEU A 152 4.90 1.62 -10.08
N HIS A 153 4.42 0.52 -9.48
CA HIS A 153 4.69 -0.84 -10.00
C HIS A 153 3.48 -1.52 -10.64
N TRP A 154 2.45 -0.75 -11.03
CA TRP A 154 1.21 -1.30 -11.59
C TRP A 154 1.47 -2.29 -12.73
N ARG A 155 2.43 -2.00 -13.62
CA ARG A 155 2.77 -2.86 -14.78
C ARG A 155 3.23 -4.25 -14.36
N THR A 156 3.94 -4.35 -13.24
CA THR A 156 4.37 -5.64 -12.67
C THR A 156 3.20 -6.32 -11.97
N ILE A 157 2.44 -5.56 -11.19
CA ILE A 157 1.33 -6.09 -10.38
C ILE A 157 0.21 -6.64 -11.27
N VAL A 158 -0.22 -5.92 -12.32
CA VAL A 158 -1.36 -6.35 -13.15
C VAL A 158 -1.08 -7.61 -13.97
N LYS A 159 0.19 -7.95 -14.23
CA LYS A 159 0.57 -9.20 -14.90
C LYS A 159 0.16 -10.43 -14.11
N GLU A 160 0.07 -10.31 -12.79
CA GLU A 160 -0.29 -11.40 -11.88
C GLU A 160 -1.51 -11.05 -11.02
N LEU A 161 -2.44 -10.22 -11.55
CA LEU A 161 -3.50 -9.60 -10.75
C LEU A 161 -4.37 -10.58 -9.95
N ARG A 162 -4.58 -11.81 -10.45
CA ARG A 162 -5.26 -12.87 -9.68
C ARG A 162 -4.49 -13.27 -8.42
N ARG A 163 -3.17 -13.47 -8.54
CA ARG A 163 -2.29 -13.77 -7.40
C ARG A 163 -2.19 -12.57 -6.47
N THR A 164 -2.15 -11.36 -7.02
CA THR A 164 -2.22 -10.14 -6.23
C THR A 164 -3.50 -10.11 -5.41
N PHE A 165 -4.67 -10.39 -6.00
CA PHE A 165 -5.93 -10.41 -5.25
C PHE A 165 -5.89 -11.38 -4.07
N ILE A 166 -5.39 -12.61 -4.28
CA ILE A 166 -5.24 -13.61 -3.20
C ILE A 166 -4.36 -13.06 -2.07
N ARG A 167 -3.24 -12.40 -2.38
CA ARG A 167 -2.33 -11.82 -1.37
C ARG A 167 -3.00 -10.73 -0.52
N PHE A 168 -3.97 -10.02 -1.08
CA PHE A 168 -4.71 -8.95 -0.39
C PHE A 168 -6.08 -9.39 0.12
N GLN A 169 -6.44 -10.68 -0.01
CA GLN A 169 -7.77 -11.20 0.29
C GLN A 169 -8.17 -10.92 1.74
N ASN A 170 -7.23 -11.02 2.69
CA ASN A 170 -7.50 -10.72 4.11
C ASN A 170 -7.96 -9.27 4.33
N LEU A 171 -7.40 -8.31 3.57
CA LEU A 171 -7.84 -6.91 3.65
C LEU A 171 -9.24 -6.74 3.05
N PHE A 172 -9.56 -7.47 1.97
CA PHE A 172 -10.90 -7.50 1.38
C PHE A 172 -11.94 -8.15 2.28
N SER A 173 -11.55 -9.11 3.12
CA SER A 173 -12.43 -9.77 4.10
C SER A 173 -12.29 -9.20 5.52
N SER A 174 -11.61 -8.06 5.68
CA SER A 174 -11.34 -7.47 7.00
C SER A 174 -12.63 -7.20 7.76
N SER A 175 -12.61 -7.42 9.07
CA SER A 175 -13.71 -7.04 9.97
C SER A 175 -13.94 -5.52 10.01
N TYR A 176 -12.95 -4.72 9.60
CA TYR A 176 -13.01 -3.28 9.59
C TYR A 176 -13.42 -2.76 8.21
N GLY A 177 -14.63 -2.22 8.10
CA GLY A 177 -15.18 -1.74 6.82
C GLY A 177 -14.33 -0.66 6.13
N TYR A 178 -13.67 0.20 6.90
CA TYR A 178 -12.76 1.19 6.31
C TYR A 178 -11.53 0.56 5.64
N ILE A 179 -10.99 -0.56 6.17
CA ILE A 179 -9.90 -1.30 5.51
C ILE A 179 -10.39 -1.86 4.17
N ARG A 180 -11.59 -2.48 4.16
CA ARG A 180 -12.21 -2.96 2.92
C ARG A 180 -12.38 -1.84 1.89
N ARG A 181 -12.86 -0.67 2.33
CA ARG A 181 -13.01 0.52 1.49
C ARG A 181 -11.68 0.97 0.88
N PHE A 182 -10.63 1.05 1.70
CA PHE A 182 -9.31 1.49 1.23
C PHE A 182 -8.69 0.54 0.24
N ILE A 183 -8.66 -0.76 0.54
CA ILE A 183 -8.08 -1.72 -0.38
C ILE A 183 -8.88 -1.75 -1.68
N SER A 184 -10.21 -1.64 -1.62
CA SER A 184 -11.09 -1.56 -2.79
C SER A 184 -10.82 -0.35 -3.66
N GLU A 185 -10.67 0.84 -3.07
CA GLU A 185 -10.31 2.07 -3.79
C GLU A 185 -8.94 1.93 -4.48
N ALA A 186 -7.93 1.42 -3.77
CA ALA A 186 -6.59 1.22 -4.32
C ALA A 186 -6.58 0.16 -5.44
N PHE A 187 -7.24 -0.98 -5.24
CA PHE A 187 -7.26 -2.08 -6.18
C PHE A 187 -8.10 -1.77 -7.43
N ALA A 188 -9.08 -0.86 -7.34
CA ALA A 188 -9.85 -0.39 -8.49
C ALA A 188 -8.95 0.22 -9.57
N PHE A 189 -7.88 0.92 -9.18
CA PHE A 189 -6.87 1.40 -10.12
C PHE A 189 -6.17 0.26 -10.87
N LEU A 190 -5.75 -0.80 -10.16
CA LEU A 190 -5.11 -1.96 -10.77
C LEU A 190 -6.06 -2.72 -11.69
N LEU A 191 -7.32 -2.89 -11.26
CA LEU A 191 -8.35 -3.56 -12.04
C LEU A 191 -8.61 -2.81 -13.36
N ARG A 192 -8.71 -1.48 -13.34
CA ARG A 192 -8.84 -0.63 -14.54
C ARG A 192 -7.63 -0.69 -15.47
N LYS A 193 -6.45 -1.02 -14.95
CA LYS A 193 -5.21 -1.18 -15.74
C LYS A 193 -5.04 -2.58 -16.33
N SER A 194 -5.87 -3.54 -15.93
CA SER A 194 -5.81 -4.92 -16.40
C SER A 194 -6.42 -5.07 -17.80
N SER A 195 -5.68 -5.70 -18.71
CA SER A 195 -6.21 -6.07 -20.03
C SER A 195 -7.10 -7.33 -19.99
N ILE A 196 -7.21 -7.99 -18.84
CA ILE A 196 -7.98 -9.23 -18.64
C ILE A 196 -9.07 -9.06 -17.59
N ILE A 197 -9.66 -7.87 -17.52
CA ILE A 197 -10.60 -7.46 -16.46
C ILE A 197 -11.73 -8.48 -16.23
N GLY A 198 -12.39 -8.97 -17.29
CA GLY A 198 -13.45 -9.98 -17.18
C GLY A 198 -12.99 -11.29 -16.56
N LYS A 199 -11.80 -11.78 -16.93
CA LYS A 199 -11.21 -13.00 -16.36
C LYS A 199 -10.84 -12.82 -14.88
N VAL A 200 -10.57 -11.60 -14.44
CA VAL A 200 -10.24 -11.29 -13.05
C VAL A 200 -11.52 -11.15 -12.22
N VAL A 201 -12.54 -10.48 -12.75
CA VAL A 201 -13.87 -10.38 -12.11
C VAL A 201 -14.49 -11.76 -11.91
N LEU A 202 -14.53 -12.59 -12.95
CA LEU A 202 -15.04 -13.96 -12.84
C LEU A 202 -14.28 -14.76 -11.76
N PHE A 203 -12.95 -14.63 -11.73
CA PHE A 203 -12.12 -15.28 -10.72
C PHE A 203 -12.43 -14.79 -9.30
N MET A 204 -12.65 -13.49 -9.10
CA MET A 204 -13.01 -12.93 -7.78
C MET A 204 -14.39 -13.41 -7.33
N ASN A 205 -15.38 -13.45 -8.23
CA ASN A 205 -16.71 -13.98 -7.95
C ASN A 205 -16.65 -15.47 -7.56
N GLU A 206 -15.96 -16.29 -8.35
CA GLU A 206 -15.74 -17.71 -8.02
C GLU A 206 -15.02 -17.90 -6.68
N THR A 207 -14.09 -16.99 -6.35
CA THR A 207 -13.36 -17.04 -5.07
C THR A 207 -14.29 -16.72 -3.91
N ALA A 208 -15.13 -15.68 -4.04
CA ALA A 208 -16.14 -15.35 -3.04
C ALA A 208 -17.14 -16.49 -2.83
N GLU A 209 -17.62 -17.11 -3.91
CA GLU A 209 -18.51 -18.28 -3.85
C GLU A 209 -17.84 -19.51 -3.22
N LYS A 210 -16.58 -19.79 -3.54
CA LYS A 210 -15.84 -20.91 -2.92
C LYS A 210 -15.67 -20.70 -1.42
N VAL A 211 -15.31 -19.49 -1.00
CA VAL A 211 -15.24 -19.12 0.42
C VAL A 211 -16.63 -19.25 1.05
N ALA A 212 -17.68 -18.77 0.39
CA ALA A 212 -19.07 -18.94 0.84
C ALA A 212 -19.44 -20.41 1.11
N CYS A 213 -19.14 -21.31 0.16
CA CYS A 213 -19.42 -22.74 0.29
C CYS A 213 -18.60 -23.41 1.39
N LEU A 214 -17.31 -23.06 1.51
CA LEU A 214 -16.43 -23.61 2.55
C LEU A 214 -16.92 -23.23 3.96
N PHE A 215 -17.41 -22.00 4.11
CA PHE A 215 -17.88 -21.46 5.40
C PHE A 215 -19.38 -21.69 5.67
N HIS A 216 -20.12 -22.28 4.74
CA HIS A 216 -21.50 -22.74 4.98
C HIS A 216 -21.59 -23.75 6.15
N ILE A 217 -20.45 -24.33 6.54
CA ILE A 217 -20.33 -25.26 7.67
C ILE A 217 -19.98 -24.55 8.99
N LEU A 218 -19.43 -23.32 9.00
CA LEU A 218 -18.86 -22.74 10.23
C LEU A 218 -19.09 -21.24 10.53
N THR A 219 -19.48 -20.35 9.60
CA THR A 219 -20.03 -19.00 9.94
C THR A 219 -20.38 -18.17 8.70
N LEU A 220 -21.60 -17.62 8.64
CA LEU A 220 -22.07 -16.74 7.54
C LEU A 220 -21.33 -15.38 7.44
N SER A 221 -20.61 -14.97 8.48
CA SER A 221 -20.13 -13.59 8.64
C SER A 221 -18.87 -13.23 7.85
N GLU A 222 -17.95 -14.17 7.58
CA GLU A 222 -16.72 -13.89 6.80
C GLU A 222 -16.99 -13.80 5.30
N ASN A 223 -17.90 -14.64 4.81
CA ASN A 223 -18.37 -14.62 3.43
C ASN A 223 -18.94 -13.25 3.05
N ILE A 224 -19.80 -12.69 3.91
CA ILE A 224 -20.40 -11.36 3.69
C ILE A 224 -19.30 -10.29 3.58
N LYS A 225 -18.24 -10.35 4.40
CA LYS A 225 -17.16 -9.36 4.36
C LYS A 225 -16.37 -9.39 3.06
N LEU A 226 -16.01 -10.58 2.57
CA LEU A 226 -15.28 -10.70 1.30
C LEU A 226 -16.14 -10.23 0.13
N ALA A 227 -17.41 -10.64 0.09
CA ALA A 227 -18.36 -10.19 -0.92
C ALA A 227 -18.58 -8.67 -0.87
N ASP A 228 -18.67 -8.08 0.32
CA ASP A 228 -18.76 -6.63 0.53
C ASP A 228 -17.52 -5.92 -0.03
N GLY A 229 -16.32 -6.36 0.32
CA GLY A 229 -15.07 -5.77 -0.17
C GLY A 229 -14.94 -5.87 -1.70
N ILE A 230 -15.30 -7.01 -2.28
CA ILE A 230 -15.33 -7.18 -3.74
C ILE A 230 -16.37 -6.25 -4.39
N SER A 231 -17.54 -6.10 -3.78
CA SER A 231 -18.59 -5.20 -4.28
C SER A 231 -18.15 -3.73 -4.23
N GLU A 232 -17.48 -3.32 -3.16
CA GLU A 232 -16.87 -1.99 -3.05
C GLU A 232 -15.79 -1.77 -4.11
N LEU A 233 -14.97 -2.78 -4.42
CA LEU A 233 -14.00 -2.72 -5.50
C LEU A 233 -14.69 -2.46 -6.84
N TYR A 234 -15.75 -3.21 -7.16
CA TYR A 234 -16.47 -3.05 -8.42
C TYR A 234 -17.12 -1.66 -8.53
N PHE A 235 -17.74 -1.19 -7.45
CA PHE A 235 -18.29 0.17 -7.40
C PHE A 235 -17.21 1.22 -7.67
N ASN A 236 -16.06 1.12 -7.01
CA ASN A 236 -14.94 2.05 -7.20
C ASN A 236 -14.26 1.91 -8.57
N ALA A 237 -14.30 0.73 -9.19
CA ALA A 237 -13.79 0.51 -10.54
C ALA A 237 -14.69 1.17 -11.60
N LEU A 238 -16.00 1.11 -11.41
CA LEU A 238 -17.03 1.70 -12.28
C LEU A 238 -17.14 3.21 -12.12
N LYS A 239 -17.05 3.70 -10.88
CA LYS A 239 -17.13 5.13 -10.54
C LYS A 239 -15.94 5.89 -11.14
N GLY A 240 -16.23 6.86 -12.00
CA GLY A 240 -15.29 7.83 -12.52
C GLY A 240 -15.26 9.11 -11.68
N VAL A 241 -14.56 10.12 -12.20
CA VAL A 241 -14.44 11.45 -11.58
C VAL A 241 -15.75 12.22 -11.78
N MET A 242 -16.16 13.07 -10.81
CA MET A 242 -17.35 13.95 -10.91
C MET A 242 -18.69 13.22 -11.17
N HIS A 243 -18.95 12.10 -10.50
CA HIS A 243 -20.19 11.30 -10.64
C HIS A 243 -20.44 10.72 -12.05
N GLN A 244 -19.44 10.73 -12.93
CA GLN A 244 -19.50 10.06 -14.23
C GLN A 244 -18.97 8.63 -14.12
N PHE A 245 -19.30 7.76 -15.07
CA PHE A 245 -18.69 6.43 -15.16
C PHE A 245 -17.28 6.53 -15.73
N HIS A 246 -16.36 5.68 -15.25
CA HIS A 246 -15.02 5.59 -15.84
C HIS A 246 -15.10 5.05 -17.29
N SER A 247 -14.15 5.37 -18.15
CA SER A 247 -14.15 4.92 -19.56
C SER A 247 -14.13 3.39 -19.72
N SER A 248 -13.60 2.67 -18.73
CA SER A 248 -13.61 1.20 -18.65
C SER A 248 -14.89 0.61 -18.04
N ALA A 249 -15.86 1.43 -17.63
CA ALA A 249 -17.07 0.96 -16.97
C ALA A 249 -17.93 -0.02 -17.81
N PRO A 250 -18.06 0.14 -19.15
CA PRO A 250 -18.78 -0.84 -19.97
C PRO A 250 -18.19 -2.26 -19.88
N GLU A 251 -16.85 -2.36 -19.86
CA GLU A 251 -16.15 -3.65 -19.78
C GLU A 251 -16.32 -4.33 -18.43
N VAL A 252 -16.44 -3.55 -17.35
CA VAL A 252 -16.66 -4.07 -16.00
C VAL A 252 -18.12 -4.46 -15.80
N ARG A 253 -19.05 -3.63 -16.29
CA ARG A 253 -20.51 -3.79 -16.10
C ARG A 253 -21.06 -5.07 -16.71
N GLN A 254 -20.51 -5.56 -17.81
CA GLN A 254 -21.02 -6.78 -18.49
C GLN A 254 -20.85 -8.08 -17.67
N TYR A 255 -20.20 -8.03 -16.50
CA TYR A 255 -19.90 -9.18 -15.65
C TYR A 255 -20.66 -9.15 -14.30
N PHE A 256 -21.61 -8.21 -14.14
CA PHE A 256 -22.52 -8.06 -13.00
C PHE A 256 -23.95 -7.93 -13.48
#